data_AF-A0A7S9LPB2-F1
#
_entry.id   AF-A0A7S9LPB2-F1
#
_cell.length_a   1.000
_cell.length_b   1.000
_cell.length_c   1.000
_cell.angle_alpha   90.00
_cell.angle_beta   90.00
_cell.angle_gamma   90.00
#
_symmetry.space_group_name_H-M   'P 1'
#
loop_
_entity.id
_entity.type
_entity.pdbx_description
1 polymer ?
#
loop_
_entity_poly.entity_id
_entity_poly.type
_entity_poly.pdbx_seq_one_letter_code
_entity_poly.pdbx_strand_id
1 'polypeptide(L)'
;MTITTEATVEEGSPLPRLLVVGAVTLVLLAAAFYLYLLAQPLFGAILLALAMGFAVIFGAQRFYGPRFIFPGVAAVLIFIAFPVLYTVYIGFTNYSSFNLLSYERTVEVLTSRGSIDPATEQPFAVARDGDAYRVWLPEAGLLSEPVELAGEQTAALSEADAPAELLERREAVRLRGGLQELTLTTPDGAELRNAGLRTFATVTPDYTRTGPDELTRTDGSVLTADHSIGFFVDESGDRVPPGWRVFIGWDNFERVFTSEGIRQPMVAIFIWTFVFAAASVVLTFAVGLTLAVILQWPHLRFKAVYRILLILPYAVPAFISILVFRGLFNQNFGEINLILESLFGIRPSWFSDGTLARVMVLIVNTWLGYPYMMLLAMGFLQAVPEDHKKAAALEGASAVRVFFTITLPQIIPPFLPLLIASFAFNFNNLVLIFLLTRGLPDIPGTVIPAGETDILASFTYRLAFDNAGQQFGLAGAITLLIFLVVAAISYANFVAMRRAAQKRSGRA
;
A
#
# COMPACT_ATOMS: atom_id res chain seq x y z
N MET A 1 52.83 11.44 36.82
CA MET A 1 53.45 11.98 35.59
C MET A 1 52.56 11.55 34.44
N THR A 2 51.51 12.33 34.20
CA THR A 2 50.40 12.01 33.30
C THR A 2 50.73 12.65 31.96
N ILE A 3 51.02 11.85 30.95
CA ILE A 3 51.27 12.34 29.59
C ILE A 3 49.91 12.68 28.99
N THR A 4 49.55 13.95 29.02
CA THR A 4 48.45 14.52 28.22
C THR A 4 48.97 14.68 26.80
N THR A 5 48.71 13.70 25.94
CA THR A 5 48.82 13.86 24.49
C THR A 5 47.61 14.66 24.01
N GLU A 6 47.69 15.98 24.10
CA GLU A 6 46.89 16.87 23.24
C GLU A 6 47.42 16.74 21.81
N ALA A 7 46.88 15.77 21.07
CA ALA A 7 46.97 15.80 19.62
C ALA A 7 46.03 16.92 19.13
N THR A 8 46.58 18.12 18.94
CA THR A 8 45.93 19.18 18.17
C THR A 8 45.82 18.71 16.73
N VAL A 9 44.69 18.08 16.39
CA VAL A 9 44.30 17.88 15.00
C VAL A 9 44.12 19.28 14.40
N GLU A 10 44.97 19.67 13.46
CA GLU A 10 44.77 20.88 12.66
C GLU A 10 43.37 20.85 12.05
N GLU A 11 42.46 21.69 12.55
CA GLU A 11 41.15 21.88 11.95
C GLU A 11 41.34 22.57 10.59
N GLY A 12 41.40 21.76 9.52
CA GLY A 12 41.31 22.27 8.16
C GLY A 12 40.11 23.21 8.00
N SER A 13 40.26 24.25 7.18
CA SER A 13 39.26 25.32 7.04
C SER A 13 37.83 24.78 6.87
N PRO A 14 36.80 25.40 7.49
CA PRO A 14 35.42 24.94 7.38
C PRO A 14 34.78 25.22 6.00
N LEU A 15 35.45 26.05 5.18
CA LEU A 15 35.01 26.49 3.86
C LEU A 15 34.59 25.36 2.91
N PRO A 16 35.42 24.33 2.60
CA PRO A 16 35.02 23.25 1.71
C PRO A 16 33.78 22.50 2.18
N ARG A 17 33.66 22.24 3.49
CA ARG A 17 32.47 21.59 4.06
C ARG A 17 31.23 22.47 3.87
N LEU A 18 31.33 23.76 4.20
CA LEU A 18 30.21 24.69 4.07
C LEU A 18 29.79 24.89 2.61
N LEU A 19 30.73 24.89 1.66
CA LEU A 19 30.43 24.94 0.23
C LEU A 19 29.66 23.69 -0.23
N VAL A 20 30.08 22.49 0.19
CA VAL A 20 29.35 21.26 -0.14
C VAL A 20 27.96 21.25 0.47
N VAL A 21 27.84 21.61 1.76
CA VAL A 21 26.54 21.69 2.43
C VAL A 21 25.63 22.72 1.76
N GLY A 22 26.17 23.89 1.42
CA GLY A 22 25.45 24.94 0.71
C GLY A 22 24.96 24.49 -0.66
N ALA A 23 25.84 23.87 -1.46
CA ALA A 23 25.49 23.35 -2.78
C ALA A 23 24.38 22.29 -2.71
N VAL A 24 24.51 21.29 -1.83
CA VAL A 24 23.48 20.26 -1.65
C VAL A 24 22.16 20.86 -1.17
N THR A 25 22.21 21.80 -0.22
CA THR A 25 21.01 22.49 0.29
C THR A 25 20.31 23.26 -0.84
N LEU A 26 21.06 23.97 -1.68
CA LEU A 26 20.51 24.69 -2.84
C LEU A 26 19.83 23.76 -3.84
N VAL A 27 20.42 22.60 -4.13
CA VAL A 27 19.79 21.59 -5.00
C VAL A 27 18.48 21.09 -4.38
N LEU A 28 18.46 20.77 -3.08
CA LEU A 28 17.24 20.31 -2.40
C LEU A 28 16.15 21.39 -2.37
N LEU A 29 16.51 22.66 -2.14
CA LEU A 29 15.59 23.79 -2.18
C LEU A 29 15.03 24.03 -3.59
N ALA A 30 15.87 23.96 -4.62
CA ALA A 30 15.44 24.09 -6.00
C ALA A 30 14.48 22.97 -6.40
N ALA A 31 14.77 21.72 -6.00
CA ALA A 31 13.88 20.59 -6.21
C ALA A 31 12.55 20.75 -5.44
N ALA A 32 12.58 21.25 -4.20
CA ALA A 32 11.37 21.52 -3.42
C ALA A 32 10.48 22.59 -4.09
N PHE A 33 11.11 23.66 -4.61
CA PHE A 33 10.42 24.69 -5.37
C PHE A 33 9.83 24.16 -6.68
N TYR A 34 10.58 23.33 -7.40
CA TYR A 34 10.09 22.70 -8.63
C TYR A 34 8.87 21.81 -8.38
N LEU A 35 8.86 21.03 -7.28
CA LEU A 35 7.69 20.24 -6.88
C LEU A 35 6.48 21.10 -6.56
N TYR A 36 6.67 22.28 -5.96
CA TYR A 36 5.59 23.22 -5.73
C TYR A 36 5.01 23.74 -7.06
N LEU A 37 5.85 24.06 -8.05
CA LEU A 37 5.40 24.48 -9.39
C LEU A 37 4.64 23.38 -10.14
N LEU A 38 4.98 22.11 -9.91
CA LEU A 38 4.25 20.95 -10.44
C LEU A 38 2.94 20.66 -9.69
N ALA A 39 2.46 21.58 -8.86
CA ALA A 39 1.27 21.42 -8.03
C ALA A 39 1.35 20.22 -7.06
N GLN A 40 2.56 19.91 -6.57
CA GLN A 40 2.82 18.86 -5.58
C GLN A 40 3.32 19.47 -4.24
N PRO A 41 2.54 20.34 -3.58
CA PRO A 41 3.01 21.12 -2.43
C PRO A 41 3.40 20.27 -1.22
N LEU A 42 2.76 19.10 -1.01
CA LEU A 42 3.08 18.19 0.09
C LEU A 42 4.51 17.62 -0.03
N PHE A 43 4.88 17.13 -1.22
CA PHE A 43 6.22 16.62 -1.48
C PHE A 43 7.27 17.74 -1.44
N GLY A 44 6.91 18.94 -1.95
CA GLY A 44 7.74 20.13 -1.83
C GLY A 44 8.03 20.49 -0.36
N ALA A 45 7.02 20.47 0.51
CA ALA A 45 7.16 20.77 1.94
C ALA A 45 8.04 19.75 2.68
N ILE A 46 7.91 18.46 2.36
CA ILE A 46 8.76 17.40 2.94
C ILE A 46 10.23 17.63 2.54
N LEU A 47 10.47 17.89 1.24
CA LEU A 47 11.82 18.12 0.75
C LEU A 47 12.44 19.40 1.30
N LEU A 48 11.64 20.46 1.46
CA LEU A 48 12.03 21.69 2.13
C LEU A 48 12.45 21.44 3.59
N ALA A 49 11.65 20.68 4.35
CA ALA A 49 11.99 20.32 5.73
C ALA A 49 13.30 19.52 5.83
N LEU A 50 13.53 18.59 4.90
CA LEU A 50 14.78 17.84 4.79
C LEU A 50 15.96 18.74 4.42
N ALA A 51 15.79 19.68 3.48
CA ALA A 51 16.81 20.64 3.09
C ALA A 51 17.23 21.52 4.29
N MET A 52 16.26 22.04 5.03
CA MET A 52 16.50 22.83 6.24
C MET A 52 17.21 22.00 7.31
N GLY A 53 16.74 20.77 7.57
CA GLY A 53 17.36 19.86 8.54
C GLY A 53 18.81 19.53 8.18
N PHE A 54 19.07 19.24 6.91
CA PHE A 54 20.41 18.98 6.38
C PHE A 54 21.32 20.19 6.56
N ALA A 55 20.87 21.39 6.16
CA ALA A 55 21.64 22.63 6.30
C ALA A 55 22.02 22.92 7.76
N VAL A 56 21.08 22.76 8.69
CA VAL A 56 21.31 23.00 10.12
C VAL A 56 22.28 21.98 10.72
N ILE A 57 22.07 20.68 10.47
CA ILE A 57 22.82 19.59 11.10
C ILE A 57 24.25 19.48 10.55
N PHE A 58 24.43 19.66 9.24
CA PHE A 58 25.74 19.55 8.59
C PHE A 58 26.47 20.89 8.50
N GLY A 59 25.75 22.01 8.55
CA GLY A 59 26.35 23.35 8.56
C GLY A 59 26.95 23.74 9.90
N ALA A 60 26.23 23.51 11.01
CA ALA A 60 26.71 23.90 12.34
C ALA A 60 27.58 22.83 13.01
N GLN A 61 28.68 23.24 13.66
CA GLN A 61 29.59 22.34 14.38
C GLN A 61 28.95 21.67 15.60
N ARG A 62 27.99 22.33 16.26
CA ARG A 62 27.24 21.83 17.42
C ARG A 62 26.59 20.46 17.19
N PHE A 63 26.20 20.13 15.96
CA PHE A 63 25.40 18.94 15.66
C PHE A 63 26.23 17.73 15.19
N TYR A 64 27.45 17.54 15.72
CA TYR A 64 28.29 16.41 15.31
C TYR A 64 27.61 15.04 15.47
N GLY A 65 27.03 14.75 16.65
CA GLY A 65 26.32 13.49 16.91
C GLY A 65 25.11 13.25 15.99
N PRO A 66 24.18 14.20 15.84
CA PRO A 66 23.03 14.07 14.95
C PRO A 66 23.34 13.79 13.48
N ARG A 67 24.53 14.15 12.97
CA ARG A 67 24.93 13.84 11.58
C ARG A 67 24.87 12.35 11.25
N PHE A 68 25.20 11.49 12.22
CA PHE A 68 25.21 10.04 12.02
C PHE A 68 23.81 9.42 12.02
N ILE A 69 22.85 10.07 12.68
CA ILE A 69 21.48 9.54 12.84
C ILE A 69 20.55 10.18 11.80
N PHE A 70 20.85 11.39 11.32
CA PHE A 70 19.98 12.14 10.40
C PHE A 70 19.54 11.35 9.16
N PRO A 71 20.42 10.67 8.40
CA PRO A 71 19.96 9.90 7.23
C PRO A 71 18.95 8.80 7.59
N GLY A 72 19.16 8.13 8.73
CA GLY A 72 18.24 7.11 9.24
C GLY A 72 16.90 7.70 9.68
N VAL A 73 16.93 8.81 10.42
CA VAL A 73 15.70 9.51 10.84
C VAL A 73 14.93 10.05 9.64
N ALA A 74 15.61 10.65 8.67
CA ALA A 74 15.00 11.11 7.43
C ALA A 74 14.31 9.96 6.69
N ALA A 75 14.98 8.81 6.53
CA ALA A 75 14.38 7.63 5.91
C ALA A 75 13.15 7.14 6.69
N VAL A 76 13.21 7.08 8.02
CA VAL A 76 12.05 6.71 8.86
C VAL A 76 10.91 7.70 8.69
N LEU A 77 11.17 9.00 8.65
CA LEU A 77 10.13 10.01 8.49
C LEU A 77 9.46 9.92 7.10
N ILE A 78 10.23 9.75 6.04
CA ILE A 78 9.73 9.73 4.66
C ILE A 78 9.04 8.41 4.32
N PHE A 79 9.64 7.27 4.69
CA PHE A 79 9.19 5.97 4.22
C PHE A 79 8.33 5.21 5.24
N ILE A 80 8.28 5.65 6.50
CA ILE A 80 7.48 5.01 7.54
C ILE A 80 6.45 6.00 8.10
N ALA A 81 6.89 7.12 8.67
CA ALA A 81 5.99 8.04 9.35
C ALA A 81 5.02 8.71 8.37
N PHE A 82 5.49 9.17 7.21
CA PHE A 82 4.65 9.84 6.22
C PHE A 82 3.54 8.92 5.66
N PRO A 83 3.81 7.69 5.17
CA PRO A 83 2.74 6.79 4.74
C PRO A 83 1.73 6.47 5.84
N VAL A 84 2.19 6.32 7.08
CA VAL A 84 1.31 6.11 8.24
C VAL A 84 0.41 7.34 8.45
N LEU A 85 0.97 8.54 8.54
CA LEU A 85 0.21 9.78 8.71
C LEU A 85 -0.74 10.06 7.54
N TYR A 86 -0.33 9.75 6.32
CA TYR A 86 -1.17 9.89 5.14
C TYR A 86 -2.33 8.89 5.15
N THR A 87 -2.10 7.65 5.57
CA THR A 87 -3.15 6.64 5.76
C THR A 87 -4.15 7.07 6.84
N VAL A 88 -3.63 7.67 7.92
CA VAL A 88 -4.45 8.27 8.99
C VAL A 88 -5.32 9.40 8.43
N TYR A 89 -4.73 10.31 7.64
CA TYR A 89 -5.46 11.39 6.98
C TYR A 89 -6.59 10.87 6.08
N ILE A 90 -6.30 9.84 5.26
CA ILE A 90 -7.33 9.18 4.43
C ILE A 90 -8.51 8.71 5.29
N GLY A 91 -8.26 8.25 6.52
CA GLY A 91 -9.28 7.87 7.50
C GLY A 91 -10.34 8.93 7.78
N PHE A 92 -10.02 10.22 7.61
CA PHE A 92 -10.93 11.35 7.82
C PHE A 92 -11.60 11.84 6.52
N THR A 93 -11.48 11.10 5.43
CA THR A 93 -12.01 11.48 4.11
C THR A 93 -13.03 10.45 3.59
N ASN A 94 -13.87 10.87 2.63
CA ASN A 94 -14.77 9.97 1.91
C ASN A 94 -14.08 9.16 0.79
N TYR A 95 -12.74 9.06 0.81
CA TYR A 95 -11.96 8.48 -0.28
C TYR A 95 -12.40 7.04 -0.55
N SER A 96 -12.86 6.79 -1.77
CA SER A 96 -13.43 5.51 -2.19
C SER A 96 -13.37 5.38 -3.71
N SER A 97 -13.76 4.24 -4.27
CA SER A 97 -13.92 4.07 -5.72
C SER A 97 -14.91 5.06 -6.35
N PHE A 98 -15.86 5.59 -5.57
CA PHE A 98 -16.83 6.57 -6.04
C PHE A 98 -16.32 8.01 -5.94
N ASN A 99 -15.36 8.27 -5.04
CA ASN A 99 -14.81 9.58 -4.72
C ASN A 99 -13.29 9.58 -4.93
N LEU A 100 -12.84 9.39 -6.17
CA LEU A 100 -11.41 9.30 -6.50
C LEU A 100 -10.80 10.67 -6.84
N LEU A 101 -11.61 11.53 -7.46
CA LEU A 101 -11.15 12.74 -8.13
C LEU A 101 -11.09 13.94 -7.18
N SER A 102 -10.44 15.02 -7.62
CA SER A 102 -10.68 16.35 -7.06
C SER A 102 -11.97 16.92 -7.66
N TYR A 103 -12.53 17.94 -7.01
CA TYR A 103 -13.75 18.61 -7.48
C TYR A 103 -13.61 19.10 -8.93
N GLU A 104 -12.51 19.80 -9.23
CA GLU A 104 -12.22 20.36 -10.54
C GLU A 104 -12.10 19.27 -11.61
N ARG A 105 -11.50 18.13 -11.25
CA ARG A 105 -11.37 17.00 -12.17
C ARG A 105 -12.71 16.31 -12.39
N THR A 106 -13.59 16.26 -11.38
CA THR A 106 -14.96 15.78 -11.54
C THR A 106 -15.76 16.68 -12.49
N VAL A 107 -15.68 18.00 -12.31
CA VAL A 107 -16.31 18.97 -13.22
C VAL A 107 -15.82 18.75 -14.65
N GLU A 108 -14.51 18.70 -14.87
CA GLU A 108 -13.90 18.45 -16.18
C GLU A 108 -14.38 17.13 -16.82
N VAL A 109 -14.45 16.05 -16.04
CA VAL A 109 -14.95 14.74 -16.50
C VAL A 109 -16.43 14.79 -16.86
N LEU A 110 -17.26 15.55 -16.14
CA LEU A 110 -18.67 15.68 -16.47
C LEU A 110 -18.88 16.57 -17.70
N THR A 111 -18.23 17.73 -17.77
CA THR A 111 -18.38 18.67 -18.90
C THR A 111 -17.73 18.18 -20.19
N SER A 112 -16.80 17.23 -20.12
CA SER A 112 -16.22 16.58 -21.30
C SER A 112 -17.10 15.46 -21.88
N ARG A 113 -18.16 15.05 -21.19
CA ARG A 113 -19.13 14.10 -21.74
C ARG A 113 -20.01 14.82 -22.76
N GLY A 114 -20.26 14.16 -23.88
CA GLY A 114 -21.19 14.62 -24.87
C GLY A 114 -21.90 13.45 -25.53
N SER A 115 -23.17 13.67 -25.84
CA SER A 115 -24.00 12.74 -26.57
C SER A 115 -23.94 13.10 -28.06
N ILE A 116 -23.70 12.08 -28.87
CA ILE A 116 -23.72 12.18 -30.34
C ILE A 116 -25.17 12.12 -30.79
N ASP A 117 -25.61 13.08 -31.61
CA ASP A 117 -26.91 12.99 -32.29
C ASP A 117 -26.79 12.04 -33.49
N PRO A 118 -27.41 10.83 -33.44
CA PRO A 118 -27.29 9.84 -34.51
C PRO A 118 -27.87 10.31 -35.85
N ALA A 119 -28.78 11.28 -35.85
CA ALA A 119 -29.37 11.80 -37.08
C ALA A 119 -28.40 12.69 -37.88
N THR A 120 -27.37 13.22 -37.22
CA THR A 120 -26.37 14.12 -37.81
C THR A 120 -25.04 13.41 -38.08
N GLU A 121 -24.95 12.11 -37.77
CA GLU A 121 -23.72 11.35 -37.93
C GLU A 121 -23.42 11.10 -39.40
N GLN A 122 -22.29 11.61 -39.87
CA GLN A 122 -21.86 11.51 -41.26
C GLN A 122 -20.44 10.96 -41.34
N PRO A 123 -20.14 10.05 -42.28
CA PRO A 123 -18.78 9.60 -42.52
C PRO A 123 -17.91 10.76 -43.02
N PHE A 124 -16.60 10.70 -42.76
CA PHE A 124 -15.65 11.66 -43.32
C PHE A 124 -14.46 10.98 -43.99
N ALA A 125 -13.84 11.71 -44.92
CA ALA A 125 -12.51 11.44 -45.46
C ALA A 125 -11.66 12.70 -45.36
N VAL A 126 -10.34 12.55 -45.34
CA VAL A 126 -9.41 13.70 -45.32
C VAL A 126 -8.71 13.75 -46.66
N ALA A 127 -8.62 14.93 -47.27
CA ALA A 127 -7.84 15.19 -48.47
C ALA A 127 -6.63 16.05 -48.10
N ARG A 128 -5.53 15.88 -48.84
CA ARG A 128 -4.37 16.76 -48.73
C ARG A 128 -4.53 17.94 -49.67
N ASP A 129 -4.30 19.16 -49.18
CA ASP A 129 -4.34 20.39 -49.95
C ASP A 129 -3.06 21.20 -49.70
N GLY A 130 -1.99 20.85 -50.44
CA GLY A 130 -0.64 21.38 -50.21
C GLY A 130 -0.07 20.97 -48.85
N ASP A 131 0.18 21.97 -48.01
CA ASP A 131 0.64 21.81 -46.61
C ASP A 131 -0.52 21.75 -45.59
N ALA A 132 -1.76 21.95 -46.05
CA ALA A 132 -2.97 21.85 -45.24
C ALA A 132 -3.80 20.59 -45.58
N TYR A 133 -4.88 20.39 -44.84
CA TYR A 133 -5.82 19.29 -44.99
C TYR A 133 -7.23 19.84 -45.21
N ARG A 134 -8.08 19.06 -45.88
CA ARG A 134 -9.52 19.33 -45.96
C ARG A 134 -10.31 18.11 -45.51
N VAL A 135 -11.42 18.33 -44.82
CA VAL A 135 -12.35 17.28 -44.42
C VAL A 135 -13.51 17.23 -45.41
N TRP A 136 -13.73 16.06 -45.98
CA TRP A 136 -14.79 15.78 -46.95
C TRP A 136 -15.87 14.91 -46.31
N LEU A 137 -17.13 15.33 -46.41
CA LEU A 137 -18.32 14.60 -45.97
C LEU A 137 -19.07 14.06 -47.20
N PRO A 138 -18.81 12.81 -47.64
CA PRO A 138 -19.28 12.28 -48.91
C PRO A 138 -20.80 12.15 -49.03
N GLU A 139 -21.51 11.94 -47.92
CA GLU A 139 -22.97 11.78 -47.95
C GLU A 139 -23.70 13.12 -48.11
N ALA A 140 -23.13 14.20 -47.57
CA ALA A 140 -23.69 15.55 -47.69
C ALA A 140 -23.12 16.34 -48.89
N GLY A 141 -22.07 15.87 -49.54
CA GLY A 141 -21.42 16.61 -50.62
C GLY A 141 -20.68 17.86 -50.14
N LEU A 142 -20.20 17.87 -48.89
CA LEU A 142 -19.63 19.05 -48.24
C LEU A 142 -18.12 18.91 -48.01
N LEU A 143 -17.37 19.95 -48.37
CA LEU A 143 -15.92 20.04 -48.19
C LEU A 143 -15.57 21.22 -47.28
N SER A 144 -14.63 21.00 -46.35
CA SER A 144 -14.17 22.05 -45.45
C SER A 144 -13.21 23.02 -46.14
N GLU A 145 -13.09 24.21 -45.59
CA GLU A 145 -11.93 25.07 -45.80
C GLU A 145 -10.62 24.35 -45.38
N PRO A 146 -9.45 24.76 -45.93
CA PRO A 146 -8.16 24.21 -45.54
C PRO A 146 -7.88 24.40 -44.05
N VAL A 147 -7.48 23.31 -43.38
CA VAL A 147 -7.16 23.25 -41.94
C VAL A 147 -5.79 22.62 -41.71
N GLU A 148 -5.05 23.12 -40.73
CA GLU A 148 -3.72 22.59 -40.40
C GLU A 148 -3.78 21.36 -39.48
N LEU A 149 -4.93 21.11 -38.85
CA LEU A 149 -5.16 20.03 -37.89
C LEU A 149 -4.13 20.04 -36.73
N ALA A 150 -3.87 21.24 -36.22
CA ALA A 150 -3.00 21.49 -35.08
C ALA A 150 -3.67 22.50 -34.11
N GLY A 151 -4.10 22.04 -32.94
CA GLY A 151 -4.86 22.85 -31.98
C GLY A 151 -6.35 22.96 -32.32
N GLU A 152 -7.09 23.68 -31.46
CA GLU A 152 -8.51 23.99 -31.67
C GLU A 152 -8.69 24.87 -32.91
N GLN A 153 -9.46 24.38 -33.87
CA GLN A 153 -9.76 25.08 -35.13
C GLN A 153 -11.23 24.94 -35.49
N THR A 154 -11.76 25.93 -36.21
CA THR A 154 -13.11 25.90 -36.77
C THR A 154 -13.01 26.10 -38.28
N ALA A 155 -13.70 25.27 -39.06
CA ALA A 155 -13.74 25.40 -40.51
C ALA A 155 -15.17 25.35 -41.03
N ALA A 156 -15.50 26.24 -41.97
CA ALA A 156 -16.77 26.22 -42.67
C ALA A 156 -16.78 25.10 -43.72
N LEU A 157 -17.95 24.48 -43.89
CA LEU A 157 -18.22 23.50 -44.94
C LEU A 157 -18.97 24.19 -46.08
N SER A 158 -18.59 23.89 -47.32
CA SER A 158 -19.26 24.35 -48.54
C SER A 158 -19.53 23.17 -49.47
N GLU A 159 -20.59 23.26 -50.28
CA GLU A 159 -20.84 22.28 -51.35
C GLU A 159 -19.66 22.24 -52.33
N ALA A 160 -19.14 21.05 -52.58
CA ALA A 160 -18.05 20.82 -53.52
C ALA A 160 -18.11 19.39 -54.07
N ASP A 161 -17.37 19.12 -55.15
CA ASP A 161 -17.16 17.75 -55.62
C ASP A 161 -16.13 17.00 -54.77
N ALA A 162 -16.17 15.67 -54.85
CA ALA A 162 -15.24 14.81 -54.14
C ALA A 162 -13.77 15.15 -54.51
N PRO A 163 -12.86 15.31 -53.52
CA PRO A 163 -11.45 15.54 -53.79
C PRO A 163 -10.81 14.42 -54.61
N ALA A 164 -9.90 14.77 -55.52
CA ALA A 164 -9.24 13.82 -56.42
C ALA A 164 -8.28 12.84 -55.70
N GLU A 165 -7.68 13.27 -54.58
CA GLU A 165 -6.75 12.45 -53.78
C GLU A 165 -7.16 12.50 -52.30
N LEU A 166 -7.63 11.36 -51.79
CA LEU A 166 -7.98 11.17 -50.39
C LEU A 166 -6.84 10.44 -49.67
N LEU A 167 -6.59 10.84 -48.42
CA LEU A 167 -5.63 10.19 -47.55
C LEU A 167 -6.05 8.76 -47.22
N GLU A 168 -5.06 7.87 -47.21
CA GLU A 168 -5.24 6.51 -46.72
C GLU A 168 -5.59 6.52 -45.23
N ARG A 169 -6.37 5.53 -44.79
CA ARG A 169 -6.87 5.49 -43.39
C ARG A 169 -5.77 5.54 -42.35
N ARG A 170 -4.64 4.89 -42.62
CA ARG A 170 -3.48 4.89 -41.71
C ARG A 170 -2.92 6.30 -41.50
N GLU A 171 -2.99 7.14 -42.52
CA GLU A 171 -2.49 8.51 -42.49
C GLU A 171 -3.51 9.43 -41.81
N ALA A 172 -4.80 9.28 -42.10
CA ALA A 172 -5.86 10.00 -41.39
C ALA A 172 -5.85 9.72 -39.87
N VAL A 173 -5.57 8.48 -39.46
CA VAL A 173 -5.45 8.14 -38.02
C VAL A 173 -4.24 8.82 -37.35
N ARG A 174 -3.18 9.15 -38.10
CA ARG A 174 -2.05 9.93 -37.55
C ARG A 174 -2.45 11.37 -37.23
N LEU A 175 -3.47 11.89 -37.91
CA LEU A 175 -4.02 13.24 -37.73
C LEU A 175 -5.15 13.29 -36.68
N ARG A 176 -5.38 12.19 -35.95
CA ARG A 176 -6.50 12.05 -35.01
C ARG A 176 -6.56 13.17 -33.96
N GLY A 177 -5.41 13.59 -33.42
CA GLY A 177 -5.37 14.65 -32.40
C GLY A 177 -6.01 15.95 -32.90
N GLY A 178 -5.57 16.43 -34.07
CA GLY A 178 -6.14 17.63 -34.68
C GLY A 178 -7.58 17.46 -35.16
N LEU A 179 -7.95 16.27 -35.65
CA LEU A 179 -9.34 15.99 -36.04
C LEU A 179 -10.31 16.00 -34.84
N GLN A 180 -9.83 15.63 -33.63
CA GLN A 180 -10.64 15.69 -32.40
C GLN A 180 -10.87 17.12 -31.91
N GLU A 181 -9.98 18.05 -32.25
CA GLU A 181 -10.04 19.46 -31.86
C GLU A 181 -10.71 20.35 -32.93
N LEU A 182 -11.10 19.76 -34.07
CA LEU A 182 -11.73 20.46 -35.19
C LEU A 182 -13.26 20.53 -35.02
N THR A 183 -13.80 21.74 -35.15
CA THR A 183 -15.26 21.99 -35.28
C THR A 183 -15.58 22.38 -36.73
N LEU A 184 -16.50 21.66 -37.35
CA LEU A 184 -16.97 21.95 -38.72
C LEU A 184 -18.33 22.64 -38.68
N THR A 185 -18.50 23.73 -39.41
CA THR A 185 -19.79 24.44 -39.48
C THR A 185 -20.45 24.18 -40.82
N THR A 186 -21.63 23.56 -40.82
CA THR A 186 -22.42 23.30 -42.03
C THR A 186 -23.02 24.59 -42.61
N PRO A 187 -23.41 24.63 -43.91
CA PRO A 187 -24.09 25.78 -44.50
C PRO A 187 -25.37 26.21 -43.76
N ASP A 188 -26.05 25.25 -43.13
CA ASP A 188 -27.27 25.47 -42.32
C ASP A 188 -26.96 25.97 -40.90
N GLY A 189 -25.68 26.19 -40.57
CA GLY A 189 -25.20 26.71 -39.30
C GLY A 189 -25.04 25.66 -38.19
N ALA A 190 -25.26 24.37 -38.46
CA ALA A 190 -25.03 23.31 -37.49
C ALA A 190 -23.53 23.02 -37.32
N GLU A 191 -23.09 22.86 -36.08
CA GLU A 191 -21.72 22.46 -35.74
C GLU A 191 -21.59 20.93 -35.66
N LEU A 192 -20.59 20.40 -36.35
CA LEU A 192 -20.20 19.00 -36.33
C LEU A 192 -18.82 18.85 -35.71
N ARG A 193 -18.66 17.91 -34.79
CA ARG A 193 -17.40 17.53 -34.15
C ARG A 193 -17.10 16.07 -34.41
N ASN A 194 -15.84 15.67 -34.20
CA ASN A 194 -15.43 14.29 -34.39
C ASN A 194 -16.17 13.36 -33.40
N ALA A 195 -17.04 12.50 -33.93
CA ALA A 195 -17.86 11.55 -33.16
C ALA A 195 -17.23 10.15 -33.08
N GLY A 196 -16.18 9.92 -33.87
CA GLY A 196 -15.42 8.68 -33.87
C GLY A 196 -14.30 8.68 -34.90
N LEU A 197 -13.68 7.53 -35.11
CA LEU A 197 -12.59 7.40 -36.10
C LEU A 197 -13.04 7.59 -37.55
N ARG A 198 -14.35 7.63 -37.80
CA ARG A 198 -14.92 7.61 -39.14
C ARG A 198 -16.01 8.63 -39.36
N THR A 199 -16.50 9.28 -38.31
CA THR A 199 -17.70 10.09 -38.39
C THR A 199 -17.53 11.44 -37.70
N PHE A 200 -18.19 12.43 -38.27
CA PHE A 200 -18.48 13.71 -37.65
C PHE A 200 -19.97 13.77 -37.36
N ALA A 201 -20.36 14.37 -36.24
CA ALA A 201 -21.74 14.53 -35.85
C ALA A 201 -21.88 15.76 -34.95
N THR A 202 -23.10 16.24 -34.77
CA THR A 202 -23.38 17.21 -33.71
C THR A 202 -23.22 16.51 -32.37
N VAL A 203 -22.31 17.03 -31.55
CA VAL A 203 -22.04 16.54 -30.19
C VAL A 203 -22.58 17.57 -29.22
N THR A 204 -23.64 17.22 -28.50
CA THR A 204 -24.20 18.08 -27.46
C THR A 204 -23.54 17.74 -26.13
N PRO A 205 -22.94 18.70 -25.42
CA PRO A 205 -22.42 18.45 -24.08
C PRO A 205 -23.52 17.93 -23.16
N ASP A 206 -23.25 16.83 -22.46
CA ASP A 206 -24.21 16.25 -21.51
C ASP A 206 -24.43 17.19 -20.32
N TYR A 207 -23.40 17.96 -19.97
CA TYR A 207 -23.37 18.90 -18.87
C TYR A 207 -22.69 20.20 -19.29
N THR A 208 -23.28 21.32 -18.91
CA THR A 208 -22.72 22.65 -19.11
C THR A 208 -22.56 23.33 -17.76
N ARG A 209 -21.43 24.01 -17.56
CA ARG A 209 -21.17 24.73 -16.31
C ARG A 209 -21.88 26.08 -16.35
N THR A 210 -22.89 26.25 -15.50
CA THR A 210 -23.70 27.47 -15.39
C THR A 210 -23.29 28.33 -14.19
N GLY A 211 -22.64 27.73 -13.18
CA GLY A 211 -22.12 28.44 -12.00
C GLY A 211 -20.83 27.85 -11.44
N PRO A 212 -20.30 28.42 -10.33
CA PRO A 212 -19.11 27.88 -9.66
C PRO A 212 -19.34 26.46 -9.13
N ASP A 213 -20.55 26.18 -8.62
CA ASP A 213 -20.97 24.91 -8.01
C ASP A 213 -22.23 24.31 -8.67
N GLU A 214 -22.55 24.73 -9.89
CA GLU A 214 -23.76 24.32 -10.62
C GLU A 214 -23.43 23.84 -12.03
N LEU A 215 -23.98 22.69 -12.39
CA LEU A 215 -23.97 22.12 -13.74
C LEU A 215 -25.40 21.96 -14.23
N THR A 216 -25.67 22.33 -15.47
CA THR A 216 -26.96 22.09 -16.12
C THR A 216 -26.82 20.95 -17.12
N ARG A 217 -27.66 19.92 -16.97
CA ARG A 217 -27.73 18.79 -17.90
C ARG A 217 -28.49 19.19 -19.17
N THR A 218 -28.28 18.46 -20.27
CA THR A 218 -28.98 18.68 -21.55
C THR A 218 -30.52 18.68 -21.43
N ASP A 219 -31.09 17.96 -20.46
CA ASP A 219 -32.54 17.94 -20.19
C ASP A 219 -33.06 19.19 -19.44
N GLY A 220 -32.16 20.13 -19.12
CA GLY A 220 -32.46 21.35 -18.38
C GLY A 220 -32.39 21.21 -16.85
N SER A 221 -32.20 20.00 -16.31
CA SER A 221 -32.06 19.79 -14.87
C SER A 221 -30.76 20.39 -14.34
N VAL A 222 -30.82 20.99 -13.15
CA VAL A 222 -29.66 21.58 -12.48
C VAL A 222 -29.11 20.61 -11.46
N LEU A 223 -27.80 20.42 -11.49
CA LEU A 223 -27.03 19.69 -10.50
C LEU A 223 -26.26 20.68 -9.62
N THR A 224 -26.41 20.54 -8.30
CA THR A 224 -25.69 21.36 -7.32
C THR A 224 -24.58 20.56 -6.67
N ALA A 225 -23.40 21.17 -6.50
CA ALA A 225 -22.30 20.52 -5.81
C ALA A 225 -22.53 20.49 -4.29
N ASP A 226 -22.62 19.28 -3.71
CA ASP A 226 -22.63 19.10 -2.26
C ASP A 226 -21.23 18.70 -1.77
N HIS A 227 -20.51 19.69 -1.26
CA HIS A 227 -19.15 19.53 -0.70
C HIS A 227 -19.10 18.78 0.64
N SER A 228 -20.24 18.50 1.27
CA SER A 228 -20.28 17.70 2.51
C SER A 228 -20.17 16.20 2.22
N ILE A 229 -20.79 15.73 1.13
CA ILE A 229 -20.75 14.33 0.70
C ILE A 229 -19.75 14.08 -0.44
N GLY A 230 -19.39 15.12 -1.19
CA GLY A 230 -18.49 15.05 -2.33
C GLY A 230 -19.15 14.58 -3.61
N PHE A 231 -20.40 14.98 -3.88
CA PHE A 231 -21.14 14.62 -5.09
C PHE A 231 -21.95 15.80 -5.62
N PHE A 232 -22.20 15.77 -6.93
CA PHE A 232 -23.30 16.53 -7.50
C PHE A 232 -24.60 15.85 -7.13
N VAL A 233 -25.59 16.63 -6.70
CA VAL A 233 -26.94 16.17 -6.39
C VAL A 233 -27.93 16.76 -7.39
N ASP A 234 -28.89 15.96 -7.82
CA ASP A 234 -30.00 16.45 -8.63
C ASP A 234 -31.11 17.06 -7.76
N GLU A 235 -32.18 17.54 -8.40
CA GLU A 235 -33.34 18.13 -7.72
C GLU A 235 -34.06 17.16 -6.77
N SER A 236 -33.90 15.83 -6.96
CA SER A 236 -34.44 14.79 -6.08
C SER A 236 -33.52 14.48 -4.90
N GLY A 237 -32.31 15.03 -4.90
CA GLY A 237 -31.26 14.74 -3.91
C GLY A 237 -30.44 13.49 -4.23
N ASP A 238 -30.60 12.91 -5.42
CA ASP A 238 -29.86 11.72 -5.83
C ASP A 238 -28.45 12.08 -6.29
N ARG A 239 -27.49 11.20 -6.00
CA ARG A 239 -26.06 11.42 -6.26
C ARG A 239 -25.71 11.12 -7.71
N VAL A 240 -25.04 12.05 -8.37
CA VAL A 240 -24.56 11.89 -9.75
C VAL A 240 -23.05 11.56 -9.75
N PRO A 241 -22.63 10.35 -10.16
CA PRO A 241 -21.23 9.99 -10.24
C PRO A 241 -20.53 10.55 -11.50
N PRO A 242 -19.21 10.81 -11.43
CA PRO A 242 -18.29 10.49 -10.34
C PRO A 242 -18.32 11.54 -9.22
N GLY A 243 -17.98 11.13 -7.99
CA GLY A 243 -17.81 12.04 -6.86
C GLY A 243 -16.35 12.50 -6.68
N TRP A 244 -16.12 13.40 -5.74
CA TRP A 244 -14.82 13.94 -5.38
C TRP A 244 -14.48 13.73 -3.91
N ARG A 245 -13.18 13.81 -3.61
CA ARG A 245 -12.66 13.65 -2.25
C ARG A 245 -12.97 14.87 -1.40
N VAL A 246 -13.61 14.65 -0.26
CA VAL A 246 -13.87 15.66 0.77
C VAL A 246 -13.50 15.14 2.16
N PHE A 247 -13.25 16.08 3.07
CA PHE A 247 -13.02 15.77 4.48
C PHE A 247 -14.37 15.56 5.17
N ILE A 248 -14.55 14.41 5.81
CA ILE A 248 -15.81 14.00 6.48
C ILE A 248 -15.63 13.87 8.00
N GLY A 249 -14.54 14.39 8.56
CA GLY A 249 -14.29 14.30 9.99
C GLY A 249 -14.25 12.87 10.51
N TRP A 250 -15.06 12.57 11.52
CA TRP A 250 -15.01 11.30 12.26
C TRP A 250 -15.96 10.21 11.73
N ASP A 251 -16.68 10.46 10.64
CA ASP A 251 -17.75 9.57 10.14
C ASP A 251 -17.29 8.12 9.93
N ASN A 252 -16.11 7.91 9.34
CA ASN A 252 -15.55 6.57 9.16
C ASN A 252 -15.29 5.88 10.51
N PHE A 253 -14.80 6.62 11.50
CA PHE A 253 -14.51 6.08 12.84
C PHE A 253 -15.80 5.74 13.57
N GLU A 254 -16.80 6.62 13.53
CA GLU A 254 -18.12 6.35 14.10
C GLU A 254 -18.73 5.11 13.49
N ARG A 255 -18.70 4.99 12.15
CA ARG A 255 -19.24 3.85 11.41
C ARG A 255 -18.61 2.51 11.81
N VAL A 256 -17.34 2.48 12.19
CA VAL A 256 -16.68 1.26 12.70
C VAL A 256 -17.31 0.78 14.02
N PHE A 257 -17.76 1.70 14.88
CA PHE A 257 -18.32 1.37 16.19
C PHE A 257 -19.85 1.24 16.19
N THR A 258 -20.55 1.95 15.31
CA THR A 258 -22.02 1.98 15.24
C THR A 258 -22.59 0.95 14.29
N SER A 259 -21.90 0.62 13.19
CA SER A 259 -22.38 -0.36 12.21
C SER A 259 -22.23 -1.79 12.72
N GLU A 260 -23.34 -2.46 13.01
CA GLU A 260 -23.34 -3.85 13.49
C GLU A 260 -22.68 -4.81 12.49
N GLY A 261 -22.89 -4.58 11.19
CA GLY A 261 -22.31 -5.39 10.11
C GLY A 261 -20.78 -5.29 9.98
N ILE A 262 -20.17 -4.26 10.59
CA ILE A 262 -18.71 -4.07 10.64
C ILE A 262 -18.16 -4.53 11.98
N ARG A 263 -18.79 -4.10 13.08
CA ARG A 263 -18.32 -4.34 14.43
C ARG A 263 -18.25 -5.83 14.79
N GLN A 264 -19.28 -6.60 14.46
CA GLN A 264 -19.35 -8.02 14.80
C GLN A 264 -18.16 -8.84 14.23
N PRO A 265 -17.91 -8.84 12.91
CA PRO A 265 -16.76 -9.57 12.35
C PRO A 265 -15.42 -9.00 12.84
N MET A 266 -15.31 -7.67 13.02
CA MET A 266 -14.06 -7.05 13.48
C MET A 266 -13.60 -7.55 14.86
N VAL A 267 -14.52 -7.76 15.82
CA VAL A 267 -14.15 -8.27 17.15
C VAL A 267 -13.62 -9.70 17.07
N ALA A 268 -14.29 -10.56 16.30
CA ALA A 268 -13.85 -11.94 16.10
C ALA A 268 -12.47 -12.00 15.41
N ILE A 269 -12.29 -11.20 14.36
CA ILE A 269 -11.03 -11.04 13.63
C ILE A 269 -9.93 -10.49 14.55
N PHE A 270 -10.24 -9.52 15.42
CA PHE A 270 -9.30 -8.96 16.37
C PHE A 270 -8.76 -10.03 17.34
N ILE A 271 -9.66 -10.81 17.93
CA ILE A 271 -9.30 -11.90 18.83
C ILE A 271 -8.44 -12.93 18.10
N TRP A 272 -8.86 -13.35 16.91
CA TRP A 272 -8.08 -14.29 16.10
C TRP A 272 -6.71 -13.73 15.73
N THR A 273 -6.60 -12.45 15.33
CA THR A 273 -5.32 -11.79 15.01
C THR A 273 -4.36 -11.84 16.19
N PHE A 274 -4.85 -11.55 17.40
CA PHE A 274 -4.05 -11.61 18.62
C PHE A 274 -3.59 -13.05 18.91
N VAL A 275 -4.52 -14.03 18.85
CA VAL A 275 -4.22 -15.45 19.07
C VAL A 275 -3.22 -15.95 18.04
N PHE A 276 -3.43 -15.65 16.75
CA PHE A 276 -2.54 -16.00 15.66
C PHE A 276 -1.14 -15.44 15.87
N ALA A 277 -1.01 -14.16 16.20
CA ALA A 277 0.29 -13.52 16.44
C ALA A 277 1.00 -14.11 17.66
N ALA A 278 0.29 -14.27 18.78
CA ALA A 278 0.85 -14.85 20.01
C ALA A 278 1.27 -16.31 19.81
N ALA A 279 0.39 -17.14 19.24
CA ALA A 279 0.67 -18.56 18.97
C ALA A 279 1.83 -18.71 17.99
N SER A 280 1.87 -17.90 16.93
CA SER A 280 2.98 -17.88 15.98
C SER A 280 4.33 -17.59 16.65
N VAL A 281 4.41 -16.59 17.52
CA VAL A 281 5.64 -16.28 18.26
C VAL A 281 6.02 -17.42 19.18
N VAL A 282 5.07 -17.96 19.94
CA VAL A 282 5.32 -19.07 20.87
C VAL A 282 5.82 -20.31 20.13
N LEU A 283 5.16 -20.70 19.04
CA LEU A 283 5.50 -21.90 18.27
C LEU A 283 6.85 -21.75 17.57
N THR A 284 7.07 -20.63 16.86
CA THR A 284 8.35 -20.39 16.16
C THR A 284 9.51 -20.28 17.13
N PHE A 285 9.31 -19.61 18.28
CA PHE A 285 10.33 -19.52 19.33
C PHE A 285 10.61 -20.88 19.95
N ALA A 286 9.58 -21.65 20.32
CA ALA A 286 9.75 -22.96 20.94
C ALA A 286 10.51 -23.93 20.02
N VAL A 287 10.09 -24.02 18.74
CA VAL A 287 10.76 -24.88 17.75
C VAL A 287 12.18 -24.37 17.46
N GLY A 288 12.33 -23.07 17.20
CA GLY A 288 13.61 -22.47 16.86
C GLY A 288 14.64 -22.59 17.98
N LEU A 289 14.25 -22.32 19.22
CA LEU A 289 15.10 -22.47 20.39
C LEU A 289 15.49 -23.93 20.64
N THR A 290 14.54 -24.85 20.52
CA THR A 290 14.82 -26.29 20.70
C THR A 290 15.85 -26.76 19.68
N LEU A 291 15.67 -26.41 18.40
CA LEU A 291 16.62 -26.74 17.33
C LEU A 291 17.97 -26.05 17.54
N ALA A 292 17.98 -24.80 18.01
CA ALA A 292 19.22 -24.08 18.32
C ALA A 292 20.04 -24.77 19.41
N VAL A 293 19.39 -25.23 20.49
CA VAL A 293 20.04 -25.99 21.56
C VAL A 293 20.60 -27.31 21.03
N ILE A 294 19.82 -28.06 20.24
CA ILE A 294 20.26 -29.33 19.65
C ILE A 294 21.48 -29.12 18.74
N LEU A 295 21.44 -28.12 17.86
CA LEU A 295 22.53 -27.83 16.90
C LEU A 295 23.83 -27.34 17.57
N GLN A 296 23.75 -26.88 18.81
CA GLN A 296 24.91 -26.48 19.60
C GLN A 296 25.46 -27.59 20.48
N TRP A 297 24.79 -28.75 20.53
CA TRP A 297 25.26 -29.86 21.35
C TRP A 297 26.61 -30.38 20.84
N PRO A 298 27.67 -30.45 21.69
CA PRO A 298 29.02 -30.80 21.23
C PRO A 298 29.14 -32.19 20.60
N HIS A 299 28.28 -33.13 21.00
CA HIS A 299 28.30 -34.52 20.53
C HIS A 299 27.54 -34.73 19.22
N LEU A 300 26.84 -33.71 18.69
CA LEU A 300 26.10 -33.82 17.45
C LEU A 300 27.05 -33.83 16.25
N ARG A 301 27.19 -35.00 15.61
CA ARG A 301 27.94 -35.14 14.34
C ARG A 301 27.17 -34.46 13.21
N PHE A 302 27.89 -33.96 12.19
CA PHE A 302 27.31 -33.31 11.00
C PHE A 302 26.44 -32.07 11.28
N LYS A 303 26.63 -31.37 12.40
CA LYS A 303 25.89 -30.15 12.76
C LYS A 303 25.80 -29.09 11.65
N ALA A 304 26.84 -28.99 10.80
CA ALA A 304 26.85 -28.07 9.66
C ALA A 304 25.79 -28.42 8.61
N VAL A 305 25.61 -29.71 8.30
CA VAL A 305 24.62 -30.19 7.34
C VAL A 305 23.21 -29.95 7.86
N TYR A 306 22.93 -30.34 9.12
CA TYR A 306 21.64 -30.09 9.74
C TYR A 306 21.30 -28.60 9.77
N ARG A 307 22.27 -27.74 10.09
CA ARG A 307 22.08 -26.29 10.10
C ARG A 307 21.67 -25.77 8.72
N ILE A 308 22.34 -26.19 7.64
CA ILE A 308 22.01 -25.76 6.28
C ILE A 308 20.59 -26.19 5.93
N LEU A 309 20.25 -27.47 6.14
CA LEU A 309 18.92 -28.00 5.81
C LEU A 309 17.80 -27.31 6.59
N LEU A 310 18.00 -27.04 7.87
CA LEU A 310 17.00 -26.41 8.74
C LEU A 310 16.80 -24.90 8.47
N ILE A 311 17.74 -24.24 7.79
CA ILE A 311 17.61 -22.82 7.38
C ILE A 311 16.89 -22.69 6.02
N LEU A 312 16.84 -23.74 5.20
CA LEU A 312 16.24 -23.71 3.86
C LEU A 312 14.85 -23.07 3.80
N PRO A 313 13.92 -23.34 4.74
CA PRO A 313 12.59 -22.72 4.71
C PRO A 313 12.59 -21.19 4.72
N TYR A 314 13.61 -20.58 5.34
CA TYR A 314 13.78 -19.13 5.38
C TYR A 314 14.66 -18.59 4.24
N ALA A 315 15.50 -19.44 3.65
CA ALA A 315 16.32 -19.07 2.50
C ALA A 315 15.51 -18.98 1.20
N VAL A 316 14.44 -19.79 1.08
CA VAL A 316 13.52 -19.73 -0.06
C VAL A 316 12.53 -18.58 0.14
N PRO A 317 12.23 -17.78 -0.90
CA PRO A 317 11.23 -16.72 -0.81
C PRO A 317 9.86 -17.26 -0.37
N ALA A 318 9.31 -16.67 0.70
CA ALA A 318 8.10 -17.16 1.36
C ALA A 318 6.90 -17.30 0.41
N PHE A 319 6.77 -16.41 -0.59
CA PHE A 319 5.60 -16.41 -1.49
C PHE A 319 5.45 -17.74 -2.26
N ILE A 320 6.54 -18.33 -2.77
CA ILE A 320 6.49 -19.63 -3.45
C ILE A 320 6.15 -20.72 -2.46
N SER A 321 6.82 -20.73 -1.30
CA SER A 321 6.58 -21.74 -0.26
C SER A 321 5.12 -21.75 0.20
N ILE A 322 4.51 -20.58 0.39
CA ILE A 322 3.09 -20.46 0.77
C ILE A 322 2.17 -21.05 -0.32
N LEU A 323 2.42 -20.74 -1.59
CA LEU A 323 1.62 -21.27 -2.69
C LEU A 323 1.79 -22.79 -2.86
N VAL A 324 2.99 -23.32 -2.64
CA VAL A 324 3.24 -24.76 -2.60
C VAL A 324 2.45 -25.40 -1.46
N PHE A 325 2.50 -24.85 -0.25
CA PHE A 325 1.68 -25.34 0.86
C PHE A 325 0.19 -25.29 0.56
N ARG A 326 -0.30 -24.23 -0.09
CA ARG A 326 -1.70 -24.15 -0.53
C ARG A 326 -2.08 -25.32 -1.44
N GLY A 327 -1.19 -25.74 -2.33
CA GLY A 327 -1.37 -26.95 -3.15
C GLY A 327 -1.31 -28.24 -2.33
N LEU A 328 -0.32 -28.37 -1.45
CA LEU A 328 -0.12 -29.56 -0.61
C LEU A 328 -1.30 -29.82 0.34
N PHE A 329 -1.91 -28.76 0.88
CA PHE A 329 -3.08 -28.81 1.74
C PHE A 329 -4.41 -28.89 0.98
N ASN A 330 -4.39 -28.99 -0.36
CA ASN A 330 -5.61 -29.11 -1.14
C ASN A 330 -6.44 -30.31 -0.66
N GLN A 331 -7.74 -30.09 -0.45
CA GLN A 331 -8.61 -31.09 0.19
C GLN A 331 -8.77 -32.37 -0.61
N ASN A 332 -8.79 -32.26 -1.95
CA ASN A 332 -9.12 -33.36 -2.86
C ASN A 332 -7.88 -34.01 -3.48
N PHE A 333 -6.86 -33.21 -3.81
CA PHE A 333 -5.69 -33.65 -4.58
C PHE A 333 -4.36 -33.37 -3.87
N GLY A 334 -4.39 -32.82 -2.65
CA GLY A 334 -3.17 -32.47 -1.92
C GLY A 334 -2.49 -33.69 -1.32
N GLU A 335 -1.17 -33.77 -1.49
CA GLU A 335 -0.35 -34.88 -0.99
C GLU A 335 -0.48 -35.08 0.53
N ILE A 336 -0.70 -34.00 1.29
CA ILE A 336 -0.90 -34.11 2.75
C ILE A 336 -2.15 -34.94 3.07
N ASN A 337 -3.26 -34.69 2.36
CA ASN A 337 -4.49 -35.46 2.58
C ASN A 337 -4.37 -36.90 2.07
N LEU A 338 -3.67 -37.14 0.96
CA LEU A 338 -3.41 -38.49 0.46
C LEU A 338 -2.61 -39.31 1.49
N ILE A 339 -1.57 -38.72 2.08
CA ILE A 339 -0.78 -39.36 3.14
C ILE A 339 -1.62 -39.61 4.39
N LEU A 340 -2.38 -38.62 4.87
CA LEU A 340 -3.20 -38.77 6.07
C LEU A 340 -4.32 -39.81 5.91
N GLU A 341 -4.92 -39.91 4.72
CA GLU A 341 -5.90 -40.93 4.44
C GLU A 341 -5.27 -42.32 4.40
N SER A 342 -4.13 -42.49 3.74
CA SER A 342 -3.47 -43.80 3.66
C SER A 342 -2.97 -44.32 5.01
N LEU A 343 -2.50 -43.42 5.89
CA LEU A 343 -1.94 -43.79 7.20
C LEU A 343 -3.00 -43.86 8.30
N PHE A 344 -4.00 -42.98 8.26
CA PHE A 344 -4.95 -42.78 9.37
C PHE A 344 -6.43 -42.84 8.94
N GLY A 345 -6.73 -42.95 7.64
CA GLY A 345 -8.10 -43.00 7.13
C GLY A 345 -8.87 -41.67 7.22
N ILE A 346 -8.17 -40.54 7.40
CA ILE A 346 -8.80 -39.21 7.55
C ILE A 346 -8.45 -38.28 6.38
N ARG A 347 -9.39 -37.40 6.01
CA ARG A 347 -9.18 -36.31 5.05
C ARG A 347 -9.66 -34.98 5.64
N PRO A 348 -8.81 -34.25 6.39
CA PRO A 348 -9.19 -32.99 7.00
C PRO A 348 -9.58 -31.92 5.96
N SER A 349 -10.61 -31.13 6.27
CA SER A 349 -11.13 -30.07 5.41
C SER A 349 -10.41 -28.73 5.66
N TRP A 350 -9.12 -28.66 5.34
CA TRP A 350 -8.21 -27.55 5.66
C TRP A 350 -8.65 -26.13 5.24
N PHE A 351 -9.57 -26.02 4.27
CA PHE A 351 -10.04 -24.72 3.75
C PHE A 351 -11.52 -24.45 4.02
N SER A 352 -12.29 -25.47 4.42
CA SER A 352 -13.74 -25.36 4.61
C SER A 352 -14.11 -25.35 6.09
N ASP A 353 -13.34 -26.03 6.93
CA ASP A 353 -13.47 -25.93 8.38
C ASP A 353 -12.57 -24.81 8.90
N GLY A 354 -13.16 -23.81 9.55
CA GLY A 354 -12.45 -22.62 10.02
C GLY A 354 -11.39 -22.92 11.08
N THR A 355 -11.59 -23.93 11.92
CA THR A 355 -10.61 -24.32 12.94
C THR A 355 -9.39 -24.99 12.31
N LEU A 356 -9.60 -25.92 11.38
CA LEU A 356 -8.53 -26.57 10.62
C LEU A 356 -7.78 -25.58 9.74
N ALA A 357 -8.48 -24.59 9.15
CA ALA A 357 -7.86 -23.53 8.38
C ALA A 357 -6.91 -22.68 9.25
N ARG A 358 -7.34 -22.34 10.47
CA ARG A 358 -6.50 -21.64 11.47
C ARG A 358 -5.27 -22.46 11.88
N VAL A 359 -5.44 -23.78 12.08
CA VAL A 359 -4.33 -24.69 12.40
C VAL A 359 -3.35 -24.78 11.23
N MET A 360 -3.84 -24.92 10.00
CA MET A 360 -3.01 -24.93 8.79
C MET A 360 -2.18 -23.64 8.68
N VAL A 361 -2.80 -22.48 8.87
CA VAL A 361 -2.11 -21.18 8.86
C VAL A 361 -0.98 -21.14 9.90
N LEU A 362 -1.22 -21.63 11.12
CA LEU A 362 -0.19 -21.71 12.17
C LEU A 362 0.94 -22.68 11.82
N ILE A 363 0.65 -23.82 11.21
CA ILE A 363 1.66 -24.79 10.76
C ILE A 363 2.58 -24.15 9.73
N VAL A 364 2.00 -23.55 8.68
CA VAL A 364 2.77 -22.91 7.60
C VAL A 364 3.58 -21.75 8.14
N ASN A 365 3.01 -20.90 9.00
CA ASN A 365 3.74 -19.80 9.61
C ASN A 365 4.88 -20.28 10.51
N THR A 366 4.66 -21.34 11.28
CA THR A 366 5.71 -21.94 12.11
C THR A 366 6.86 -22.46 11.26
N TRP A 367 6.56 -23.14 10.15
CA TRP A 367 7.55 -23.64 9.19
C TRP A 367 8.39 -22.51 8.58
N LEU A 368 7.76 -21.38 8.22
CA LEU A 368 8.46 -20.21 7.68
C LEU A 368 9.28 -19.46 8.74
N GLY A 369 8.77 -19.39 9.97
CA GLY A 369 9.31 -18.52 11.02
C GLY A 369 10.31 -19.17 11.97
N TYR A 370 10.27 -20.50 12.17
CA TYR A 370 11.20 -21.15 13.10
C TYR A 370 12.69 -20.95 12.75
N PRO A 371 13.13 -20.91 11.47
CA PRO A 371 14.56 -20.78 11.18
C PRO A 371 15.11 -19.42 11.59
N TYR A 372 14.31 -18.36 11.48
CA TYR A 372 14.64 -17.03 11.99
C TYR A 372 14.88 -17.06 13.51
N MET A 373 13.93 -17.65 14.26
CA MET A 373 14.06 -17.80 15.72
C MET A 373 15.25 -18.70 16.10
N MET A 374 15.51 -19.75 15.33
CA MET A 374 16.66 -20.65 15.52
C MET A 374 17.99 -19.91 15.34
N LEU A 375 18.14 -19.13 14.27
CA LEU A 375 19.35 -18.37 13.99
C LEU A 375 19.64 -17.35 15.09
N LEU A 376 18.63 -16.60 15.51
CA LEU A 376 18.75 -15.67 16.62
C LEU A 376 19.10 -16.40 17.92
N ALA A 377 18.37 -17.46 18.26
CA ALA A 377 18.59 -18.22 19.49
C ALA A 377 20.01 -18.78 19.54
N MET A 378 20.54 -19.25 18.42
CA MET A 378 21.93 -19.69 18.35
C MET A 378 22.92 -18.56 18.72
N GLY A 379 22.72 -17.35 18.20
CA GLY A 379 23.58 -16.20 18.54
C GLY A 379 23.55 -15.84 20.02
N PHE A 380 22.35 -15.80 20.62
CA PHE A 380 22.22 -15.48 22.06
C PHE A 380 22.71 -16.59 22.97
N LEU A 381 22.52 -17.86 22.61
CA LEU A 381 23.04 -18.99 23.37
C LEU A 381 24.58 -18.99 23.42
N GLN A 382 25.25 -18.50 22.37
CA GLN A 382 26.72 -18.36 22.34
C GLN A 382 27.23 -17.24 23.26
N ALA A 383 26.39 -16.26 23.59
CA ALA A 383 26.77 -15.18 24.50
C ALA A 383 26.75 -15.60 25.99
N VAL A 384 26.15 -16.76 26.32
CA VAL A 384 26.10 -17.29 27.69
C VAL A 384 27.47 -17.87 28.06
N PRO A 385 28.17 -17.33 29.08
CA PRO A 385 29.48 -17.85 29.49
C PRO A 385 29.44 -19.33 29.85
N GLU A 386 30.41 -20.10 29.37
CA GLU A 386 30.51 -21.54 29.66
C GLU A 386 30.74 -21.82 31.15
N ASP A 387 31.36 -20.89 31.87
CA ASP A 387 31.67 -21.06 33.29
C ASP A 387 30.40 -21.11 34.16
N HIS A 388 29.33 -20.41 33.76
CA HIS A 388 28.02 -20.52 34.43
C HIS A 388 27.45 -21.95 34.31
N LYS A 389 27.58 -22.56 33.12
CA LYS A 389 27.11 -23.93 32.85
C LYS A 389 27.96 -24.96 33.60
N LYS A 390 29.29 -24.77 33.63
CA LYS A 390 30.23 -25.65 34.34
C LYS A 390 30.03 -25.60 35.86
N ALA A 391 29.88 -24.40 36.44
CA ALA A 391 29.64 -24.24 37.87
C ALA A 391 28.40 -25.01 38.33
N ALA A 392 27.30 -24.91 37.57
CA ALA A 392 26.07 -25.65 37.88
C ALA A 392 26.21 -27.16 37.70
N ALA A 393 27.01 -27.61 36.73
CA ALA A 393 27.32 -29.03 36.56
C ALA A 393 28.13 -29.58 37.76
N LEU A 394 29.04 -28.80 38.33
CA LEU A 394 29.77 -29.16 39.56
C LEU A 394 28.84 -29.26 40.78
N GLU A 395 27.76 -28.48 40.82
CA GLU A 395 26.68 -28.60 41.82
C GLU A 395 25.70 -29.76 41.53
N GLY A 396 25.95 -30.58 40.52
CA GLY A 396 25.11 -31.73 40.17
C GLY A 396 23.82 -31.37 39.42
N ALA A 397 23.71 -30.16 38.86
CA ALA A 397 22.54 -29.79 38.05
C ALA A 397 22.54 -30.56 36.71
N SER A 398 21.41 -31.19 36.38
CA SER A 398 21.21 -31.85 35.09
C SER A 398 21.15 -30.83 33.94
N ALA A 399 21.42 -31.25 32.71
CA ALA A 399 21.41 -30.36 31.53
C ALA A 399 20.07 -29.62 31.35
N VAL A 400 18.94 -30.29 31.63
CA VAL A 400 17.60 -29.68 31.58
C VAL A 400 17.45 -28.62 32.65
N ARG A 401 17.92 -28.89 33.88
CA ARG A 401 17.91 -27.90 34.97
C ARG A 401 18.79 -26.70 34.61
N VAL A 402 20.01 -26.93 34.13
CA VAL A 402 20.93 -25.87 33.67
C VAL A 402 20.26 -25.01 32.59
N PHE A 403 19.58 -25.64 31.63
CA PHE A 403 18.88 -24.90 30.57
C PHE A 403 17.78 -23.98 31.13
N PHE A 404 16.84 -24.50 31.92
CA PHE A 404 15.71 -23.70 32.40
C PHE A 404 16.08 -22.70 33.51
N THR A 405 17.14 -22.94 34.27
CA THR A 405 17.51 -22.10 35.42
C THR A 405 18.65 -21.12 35.14
N ILE A 406 19.52 -21.40 34.16
CA ILE A 406 20.70 -20.57 33.86
C ILE A 406 20.63 -20.03 32.43
N THR A 407 20.60 -20.92 31.45
CA THR A 407 20.70 -20.53 30.04
C THR A 407 19.49 -19.71 29.58
N LEU A 408 18.28 -20.26 29.74
CA LEU A 408 17.04 -19.62 29.28
C LEU A 408 16.81 -18.26 29.96
N PRO A 409 16.95 -18.11 31.29
CA PRO A 409 16.78 -16.82 31.95
C PRO A 409 17.79 -15.74 31.54
N GLN A 410 18.98 -16.12 31.06
CA GLN A 410 20.01 -15.20 30.56
C GLN A 410 19.75 -14.77 29.12
N ILE A 411 19.23 -15.65 28.26
CA ILE A 411 18.93 -15.29 26.86
C ILE A 411 17.61 -14.54 26.70
N ILE A 412 16.60 -14.79 27.55
CA ILE A 412 15.27 -14.18 27.38
C ILE A 412 15.31 -12.65 27.38
N PRO A 413 15.95 -11.94 28.34
CA PRO A 413 15.93 -10.48 28.38
C PRO A 413 16.41 -9.79 27.10
N PRO A 414 17.56 -10.17 26.50
CA PRO A 414 17.99 -9.57 25.23
C PRO A 414 17.22 -10.10 24.00
N PHE A 415 16.58 -11.28 24.07
CA PHE A 415 15.73 -11.81 23.01
C PHE A 415 14.36 -11.13 22.92
N LEU A 416 13.91 -10.57 24.03
CA LEU A 416 12.54 -10.12 24.24
C LEU A 416 12.07 -9.01 23.28
N PRO A 417 12.87 -7.98 22.95
CA PRO A 417 12.49 -7.00 21.93
C PRO A 417 12.22 -7.65 20.56
N LEU A 418 12.93 -8.72 20.23
CA LEU A 418 12.75 -9.46 18.97
C LEU A 418 11.45 -10.27 18.97
N LEU A 419 11.04 -10.80 20.13
CA LEU A 419 9.73 -11.45 20.28
C LEU A 419 8.58 -10.45 20.11
N ILE A 420 8.71 -9.22 20.64
CA ILE A 420 7.71 -8.16 20.42
C ILE A 420 7.66 -7.79 18.93
N ALA A 421 8.83 -7.61 18.30
CA ALA A 421 8.90 -7.28 16.88
C ALA A 421 8.26 -8.40 16.04
N SER A 422 8.50 -9.66 16.39
CA SER A 422 7.87 -10.81 15.74
C SER A 422 6.36 -10.87 15.98
N PHE A 423 5.88 -10.51 17.18
CA PHE A 423 4.45 -10.40 17.47
C PHE A 423 3.81 -9.32 16.57
N ALA A 424 4.39 -8.12 16.52
CA ALA A 424 3.90 -7.02 15.70
C ALA A 424 3.91 -7.35 14.20
N PHE A 425 4.94 -8.07 13.73
CA PHE A 425 5.02 -8.60 12.37
C PHE A 425 3.88 -9.58 12.08
N ASN A 426 3.69 -10.59 12.94
CA ASN A 426 2.64 -11.60 12.75
C ASN A 426 1.23 -11.01 12.85
N PHE A 427 1.04 -10.01 13.71
CA PHE A 427 -0.23 -9.27 13.82
C PHE A 427 -0.65 -8.63 12.48
N ASN A 428 0.32 -8.29 11.62
CA ASN A 428 0.11 -7.67 10.31
C ASN A 428 0.56 -8.56 9.13
N ASN A 429 0.63 -9.89 9.32
CA ASN A 429 1.13 -10.82 8.29
C ASN A 429 0.11 -11.07 7.17
N LEU A 430 -0.18 -10.02 6.40
CA LEU A 430 -1.10 -10.02 5.27
C LEU A 430 -0.72 -11.06 4.23
N VAL A 431 0.58 -11.17 3.90
CA VAL A 431 1.08 -12.01 2.81
C VAL A 431 0.74 -13.48 3.03
N LEU A 432 0.92 -13.99 4.25
CA LEU A 432 0.58 -15.37 4.56
C LEU A 432 -0.91 -15.65 4.36
N ILE A 433 -1.77 -14.84 4.99
CA ILE A 433 -3.22 -15.05 4.95
C ILE A 433 -3.73 -14.90 3.53
N PHE A 434 -3.31 -13.86 2.82
CA PHE A 434 -3.76 -13.57 1.46
C PHE A 434 -3.34 -14.65 0.46
N LEU A 435 -2.10 -15.15 0.54
CA LEU A 435 -1.63 -16.17 -0.41
C LEU A 435 -2.10 -17.59 -0.06
N LEU A 436 -2.27 -17.90 1.22
CA LEU A 436 -2.67 -19.24 1.66
C LEU A 436 -4.18 -19.44 1.60
N THR A 437 -4.96 -18.61 2.31
CA THR A 437 -6.41 -18.82 2.53
C THR A 437 -7.29 -17.71 1.94
N ARG A 438 -6.74 -16.51 1.66
CA ARG A 438 -7.51 -15.29 1.36
C ARG A 438 -8.51 -14.89 2.45
N GLY A 439 -8.26 -15.33 3.69
CA GLY A 439 -9.15 -15.11 4.84
C GLY A 439 -10.26 -16.15 5.00
N LEU A 440 -10.46 -17.04 4.03
CA LEU A 440 -11.51 -18.06 4.03
C LEU A 440 -11.33 -19.13 5.14
N PRO A 441 -12.38 -19.89 5.50
CA PRO A 441 -13.78 -19.82 5.00
C PRO A 441 -14.51 -18.54 5.41
N ASP A 442 -15.59 -18.19 4.71
CA ASP A 442 -16.38 -16.99 5.01
C ASP A 442 -17.14 -17.12 6.33
N ILE A 443 -17.28 -16.00 7.06
CA ILE A 443 -18.14 -15.89 8.24
C ILE A 443 -19.57 -15.61 7.75
N PRO A 444 -20.53 -16.51 7.96
CA PRO A 444 -21.90 -16.34 7.47
C PRO A 444 -22.59 -15.11 8.07
N GLY A 445 -23.44 -14.45 7.28
CA GLY A 445 -24.27 -13.33 7.74
C GLY A 445 -23.54 -11.98 7.87
N THR A 446 -22.31 -11.87 7.35
CA THR A 446 -21.55 -10.62 7.38
C THR A 446 -21.95 -9.70 6.21
N VAL A 447 -22.23 -8.43 6.51
CA VAL A 447 -22.58 -7.42 5.48
C VAL A 447 -21.37 -7.06 4.64
N ILE A 448 -20.20 -6.96 5.29
CA ILE A 448 -18.91 -6.81 4.64
C ILE A 448 -18.23 -8.17 4.62
N PRO A 449 -17.79 -8.69 3.45
CA PRO A 449 -17.11 -9.97 3.36
C PRO A 449 -15.97 -10.11 4.37
N ALA A 450 -16.15 -11.02 5.32
CA ALA A 450 -15.24 -11.35 6.40
C ALA A 450 -15.09 -12.86 6.48
N GLY A 451 -13.86 -13.35 6.71
CA GLY A 451 -13.56 -14.77 6.77
C GLY A 451 -12.93 -15.17 8.11
N GLU A 452 -13.01 -16.45 8.43
CA GLU A 452 -12.61 -17.02 9.71
C GLU A 452 -11.10 -17.01 9.96
N THR A 453 -10.29 -16.97 8.90
CA THR A 453 -8.83 -16.87 9.01
C THR A 453 -8.30 -15.46 8.79
N ASP A 454 -9.17 -14.48 8.51
CA ASP A 454 -8.74 -13.10 8.35
C ASP A 454 -8.08 -12.56 9.60
N ILE A 455 -6.94 -11.92 9.40
CA ILE A 455 -6.41 -10.99 10.38
C ILE A 455 -6.88 -9.57 10.05
N LEU A 456 -6.76 -8.65 10.99
CA LEU A 456 -7.19 -7.26 10.79
C LEU A 456 -6.58 -6.64 9.52
N ALA A 457 -5.31 -6.95 9.22
CA ALA A 457 -4.64 -6.49 8.01
C ALA A 457 -5.26 -7.05 6.72
N SER A 458 -5.61 -8.33 6.66
CA SER A 458 -6.24 -8.93 5.47
C SER A 458 -7.68 -8.46 5.29
N PHE A 459 -8.43 -8.34 6.37
CA PHE A 459 -9.77 -7.75 6.35
C PHE A 459 -9.76 -6.30 5.82
N THR A 460 -8.85 -5.47 6.35
CA THR A 460 -8.71 -4.07 5.92
C THR A 460 -8.25 -3.97 4.46
N TYR A 461 -7.36 -4.86 4.03
CA TYR A 461 -6.92 -4.93 2.63
C TYR A 461 -8.08 -5.24 1.69
N ARG A 462 -8.91 -6.25 1.99
CA ARG A 462 -10.07 -6.57 1.14
C ARG A 462 -11.08 -5.43 1.05
N LEU A 463 -11.30 -4.73 2.16
CA LEU A 463 -12.17 -3.56 2.21
C LEU A 463 -11.66 -2.42 1.32
N ALA A 464 -10.35 -2.24 1.25
CA ALA A 464 -9.73 -1.22 0.43
C ALA A 464 -9.63 -1.63 -1.05
N PHE A 465 -9.42 -2.90 -1.37
CA PHE A 465 -8.95 -3.29 -2.72
C PHE A 465 -9.76 -4.39 -3.42
N ASP A 466 -10.40 -5.33 -2.71
CA ASP A 466 -11.04 -6.49 -3.34
C ASP A 466 -12.56 -6.36 -3.50
N ASN A 467 -13.23 -5.66 -2.57
CA ASN A 467 -14.69 -5.59 -2.55
C ASN A 467 -15.24 -4.60 -3.59
N ALA A 468 -16.42 -4.89 -4.13
CA ALA A 468 -17.19 -3.94 -4.94
C ALA A 468 -17.50 -2.68 -4.10
N GLY A 469 -17.05 -1.51 -4.56
CA GLY A 469 -17.13 -0.27 -3.80
C GLY A 469 -15.99 -0.08 -2.81
N GLN A 470 -14.73 -0.12 -3.28
CA GLN A 470 -13.50 0.07 -2.50
C GLN A 470 -13.58 1.28 -1.55
N GLN A 471 -13.41 1.06 -0.24
CA GLN A 471 -13.59 2.10 0.79
C GLN A 471 -12.25 2.46 1.43
N PHE A 472 -11.41 3.20 0.71
CA PHE A 472 -10.07 3.59 1.17
C PHE A 472 -10.12 4.39 2.48
N GLY A 473 -11.08 5.31 2.63
CA GLY A 473 -11.30 6.10 3.84
C GLY A 473 -11.59 5.22 5.05
N LEU A 474 -12.57 4.33 4.94
CA LEU A 474 -12.92 3.39 6.01
C LEU A 474 -11.73 2.46 6.35
N ALA A 475 -11.02 1.97 5.34
CA ALA A 475 -9.81 1.17 5.55
C ALA A 475 -8.69 1.95 6.25
N GLY A 476 -8.51 3.24 5.93
CA GLY A 476 -7.59 4.15 6.63
C GLY A 476 -7.95 4.34 8.10
N ALA A 477 -9.24 4.51 8.41
CA ALA A 477 -9.73 4.62 9.78
C ALA A 477 -9.47 3.33 10.58
N ILE A 478 -9.78 2.16 10.00
CA ILE A 478 -9.48 0.86 10.62
C ILE A 478 -7.98 0.67 10.80
N THR A 479 -7.15 1.08 9.83
CA THR A 479 -5.68 1.01 9.94
C THR A 479 -5.15 1.84 11.10
N LEU A 480 -5.69 3.04 11.35
CA LEU A 480 -5.32 3.83 12.53
C LEU A 480 -5.70 3.10 13.83
N LEU A 481 -6.91 2.53 13.91
CA LEU A 481 -7.33 1.78 15.10
C LEU A 481 -6.40 0.58 15.36
N ILE A 482 -6.05 -0.16 14.31
CA ILE A 482 -5.07 -1.26 14.38
C ILE A 482 -3.72 -0.75 14.89
N PHE A 483 -3.21 0.34 14.33
CA PHE A 483 -1.95 0.95 14.74
C PHE A 483 -1.96 1.32 16.22
N LEU A 484 -3.02 1.97 16.70
CA LEU A 484 -3.16 2.36 18.11
C LEU A 484 -3.15 1.13 19.03
N VAL A 485 -3.84 0.05 18.66
CA VAL A 485 -3.86 -1.17 19.47
C VAL A 485 -2.49 -1.86 19.48
N VAL A 486 -1.85 -2.02 18.32
CA VAL A 486 -0.50 -2.62 18.24
C VAL A 486 0.51 -1.78 18.99
N ALA A 487 0.44 -0.45 18.89
CA ALA A 487 1.31 0.47 19.61
C ALA A 487 1.09 0.38 21.12
N ALA A 488 -0.17 0.34 21.57
CA ALA A 488 -0.52 0.18 22.99
C ALA A 488 -0.01 -1.14 23.56
N ILE A 489 -0.24 -2.26 22.85
CA ILE A 489 0.24 -3.59 23.26
C ILE A 489 1.78 -3.62 23.29
N SER A 490 2.43 -3.07 22.26
CA SER A 490 3.89 -3.04 22.17
C SER A 490 4.50 -2.18 23.29
N TYR A 491 3.90 -1.02 23.59
CA TYR A 491 4.32 -0.16 24.68
C TYR A 491 4.10 -0.80 26.05
N ALA A 492 2.93 -1.40 26.28
CA ALA A 492 2.62 -2.11 27.51
C ALA A 492 3.61 -3.28 27.74
N ASN A 493 3.88 -4.07 26.71
CA ASN A 493 4.90 -5.11 26.74
C ASN A 493 6.28 -4.53 27.07
N PHE A 494 6.71 -3.48 26.37
CA PHE A 494 7.99 -2.83 26.64
C PHE A 494 8.13 -2.35 28.10
N VAL A 495 7.09 -1.70 28.64
CA VAL A 495 7.08 -1.20 30.02
C VAL A 495 7.07 -2.35 31.03
N ALA A 496 6.20 -3.35 30.86
CA ALA A 496 6.12 -4.51 31.74
C ALA A 496 7.47 -5.22 31.82
N MET A 497 8.16 -5.33 30.70
CA MET A 497 9.42 -6.05 30.57
C MET A 497 10.61 -5.23 31.10
N ARG A 498 10.61 -3.91 30.90
CA ARG A 498 11.59 -3.01 31.55
C ARG A 498 11.46 -3.08 33.08
N ARG A 499 10.25 -3.09 33.62
CA ARG A 499 10.00 -3.25 35.07
C ARG A 499 10.46 -4.61 35.59
N ALA A 500 10.26 -5.69 34.81
CA ALA A 500 10.74 -7.02 35.17
C ALA A 500 12.28 -7.11 35.19
N ALA A 501 12.96 -6.47 34.23
CA ALA A 501 14.41 -6.40 34.18
C ALA A 501 14.99 -5.62 35.37
N GLN A 502 14.40 -4.47 35.71
CA GLN A 502 14.81 -3.65 36.87
C GLN A 502 14.62 -4.38 38.21
N LYS A 503 13.53 -5.15 38.38
CA LYS A 503 13.32 -5.97 39.59
C LYS A 503 14.37 -7.08 39.75
N ARG A 504 14.96 -7.58 38.66
CA ARG A 504 16.04 -8.57 38.71
C ARG A 504 17.39 -7.92 39.03
N SER A 505 17.69 -6.75 38.49
CA SER A 505 18.94 -6.03 38.80
C SER A 505 18.99 -5.48 40.23
N GLY A 506 17.84 -5.25 40.88
CA GLY A 506 17.78 -4.84 42.28
C GLY A 506 17.74 -6.00 43.30
N ARG A 507 17.79 -7.25 42.83
CA ARG A 507 17.83 -8.47 43.67
C ARG A 507 19.15 -9.23 43.58
N ALA A 508 20.02 -8.87 42.63
CA ALA A 508 21.42 -9.28 42.56
C ALA A 508 22.27 -8.22 43.27
#